data_AF-A0A853G5P1-F1
#
_entry.id   AF-A0A853G5P1-F1
#
_cell.length_a   1.000
_cell.length_b   1.000
_cell.length_c   1.000
_cell.angle_alpha   90.00
_cell.angle_beta   90.00
_cell.angle_gamma   90.00
#
_symmetry.space_group_name_H-M   'P 1'
#
loop_
_entity.id
_entity.type
_entity.pdbx_description
1 polymer ?
#
loop_
_entity_poly.entity_id
_entity_poly.type
_entity_poly.pdbx_seq_one_letter_code
_entity_poly.pdbx_strand_id
1 'polypeptide(L)' 'MPTIKIDNIDYDLDSLSDDAKAQLQSIQFVDQELARLQAQVAAMQTARNAYVSALKAALPTAPM' A
#
# COMPACT_ATOMS: atom_id res chain seq x y z
N MET A 1 -2.42 -28.66 0.55
CA MET A 1 -2.10 -27.98 -0.72
C MET A 1 -2.43 -26.51 -0.52
N PRO A 2 -1.52 -25.59 -0.85
CA PRO A 2 -1.76 -24.17 -0.60
C PRO A 2 -2.86 -23.69 -1.57
N THR A 3 -3.91 -23.07 -1.05
CA THR A 3 -5.04 -22.56 -1.84
C THR A 3 -4.98 -21.04 -1.93
N ILE A 4 -5.32 -20.49 -3.11
CA ILE A 4 -5.50 -19.05 -3.30
C ILE A 4 -6.97 -18.75 -3.55
N LYS A 5 -7.45 -17.64 -3.01
CA LYS A 5 -8.76 -17.11 -3.36
C LYS A 5 -8.65 -16.04 -4.44
N ILE A 6 -9.32 -16.28 -5.56
CA ILE A 6 -9.52 -15.28 -6.63
C ILE A 6 -11.03 -15.21 -6.86
N ASP A 7 -11.60 -14.00 -6.82
CA ASP A 7 -13.04 -13.75 -7.03
C ASP A 7 -13.97 -14.65 -6.20
N ASN A 8 -13.57 -14.91 -4.95
CA ASN A 8 -14.28 -15.77 -3.99
C ASN A 8 -14.33 -17.27 -4.35
N ILE A 9 -13.51 -17.70 -5.32
CA ILE A 9 -13.29 -19.11 -5.67
C ILE A 9 -11.93 -19.54 -5.10
N ASP A 10 -11.91 -20.66 -4.38
CA ASP A 10 -10.69 -21.30 -3.92
C ASP A 10 -10.07 -22.11 -5.06
N TYR A 11 -8.83 -21.76 -5.43
CA TYR A 11 -8.03 -22.50 -6.39
C TYR A 11 -6.90 -23.21 -5.67
N ASP A 12 -6.72 -24.48 -5.99
CA ASP A 12 -5.53 -25.22 -5.58
C ASP A 12 -4.35 -24.73 -6.44
N LEU A 13 -3.31 -24.21 -5.79
CA LEU A 13 -2.12 -23.70 -6.48
C LEU A 13 -1.46 -24.76 -7.35
N ASP A 14 -1.48 -26.02 -6.92
CA ASP A 14 -0.85 -27.10 -7.67
C ASP A 14 -1.64 -27.44 -8.95
N SER A 15 -2.94 -27.12 -8.98
CA SER A 15 -3.82 -27.30 -10.14
C SER A 15 -3.72 -26.19 -11.20
N LEU A 16 -3.04 -25.09 -10.89
CA LEU A 16 -2.86 -23.97 -11.81
C LEU A 16 -1.82 -24.30 -12.89
N SER A 17 -2.04 -23.76 -14.09
CA SER A 17 -1.04 -23.78 -15.16
C SER A 17 0.22 -22.98 -14.76
N ASP A 18 1.34 -23.28 -15.41
CA ASP A 18 2.60 -22.56 -15.17
C ASP A 18 2.46 -21.05 -15.49
N ASP A 19 1.71 -20.71 -16.54
CA ASP A 19 1.40 -19.32 -16.88
C ASP A 19 0.61 -18.61 -15.77
N ALA A 20 -0.39 -19.28 -15.18
CA ALA A 20 -1.19 -18.72 -14.09
C ALA A 20 -0.33 -18.51 -12.83
N LYS A 21 0.59 -19.43 -12.53
CA LYS A 21 1.55 -19.29 -11.43
C LYS A 21 2.51 -18.12 -11.66
N ALA A 22 3.01 -17.93 -12.88
CA ALA A 22 3.87 -16.81 -13.24
C ALA A 22 3.15 -15.46 -13.10
N GLN A 23 1.88 -15.39 -13.54
CA GLN A 23 1.06 -14.19 -13.37
C GLN A 23 0.78 -13.90 -11.90
N LEU A 24 0.47 -14.92 -11.09
CA LEU A 24 0.26 -14.77 -9.65
C LEU A 24 1.51 -14.21 -8.96
N GLN A 25 2.70 -14.73 -9.29
CA GLN A 25 3.95 -14.22 -8.74
C GLN A 25 4.17 -12.74 -9.10
N SER A 26 3.85 -12.37 -10.34
CA SER A 26 3.93 -10.97 -10.80
C SER A 26 2.97 -10.07 -10.03
N ILE A 27 1.73 -10.52 -9.76
CA ILE A 27 0.75 -9.79 -8.96
C ILE A 27 1.26 -9.62 -7.52
N GLN A 28 1.74 -10.69 -6.88
CA GLN A 28 2.27 -10.62 -5.52
C GLN A 28 3.43 -9.62 -5.39
N PHE A 29 4.31 -9.56 -6.40
CA PHE A 29 5.38 -8.57 -6.46
C PHE A 29 4.82 -7.14 -6.54
N VAL A 30 3.85 -6.90 -7.42
CA VAL A 30 3.21 -5.58 -7.57
C VAL A 30 2.50 -5.15 -6.28
N ASP A 31 1.79 -6.06 -5.62
CA ASP A 31 1.09 -5.79 -4.36
C ASP A 31 2.06 -5.39 -3.24
N GLN A 32 3.22 -6.06 -3.16
CA GLN A 32 4.27 -5.69 -2.20
C GLN A 32 4.82 -4.29 -2.48
N GLU A 33 5.07 -3.94 -3.75
CA GLU A 33 5.52 -2.60 -4.10
C GLU A 33 4.46 -1.53 -3.84
N LEU A 34 3.18 -1.82 -4.09
CA LEU A 34 2.07 -0.93 -3.74
C LEU A 34 2.00 -0.69 -2.23
N ALA A 35 2.14 -1.73 -1.41
CA ALA A 35 2.19 -1.60 0.04
C ALA A 35 3.38 -0.73 0.49
N ARG A 36 4.55 -0.92 -0.14
CA ARG A 36 5.75 -0.10 0.14
C ARG A 36 5.54 1.38 -0.22
N LEU A 37 4.87 1.67 -1.33
CA LEU A 37 4.54 3.03 -1.73
C LEU A 37 3.52 3.67 -0.78
N GLN A 38 2.50 2.93 -0.36
CA GLN A 38 1.53 3.42 0.62
C GLN A 38 2.18 3.77 1.96
N ALA A 39 3.15 2.98 2.42
CA ALA A 39 3.93 3.29 3.61
C ALA A 39 4.71 4.61 3.47
N GLN A 40 5.33 4.85 2.30
CA GLN A 40 6.02 6.11 2.02
C GLN A 40 5.04 7.30 1.99
N VAL A 41 3.88 7.13 1.37
CA VAL A 41 2.82 8.16 1.36
C VAL A 41 2.39 8.50 2.77
N ALA A 42 2.16 7.51 3.64
CA ALA A 42 1.80 7.73 5.04
C ALA A 42 2.89 8.51 5.80
N ALA A 43 4.17 8.16 5.59
CA ALA A 43 5.28 8.90 6.18
C ALA A 43 5.32 10.37 5.72
N MET A 44 5.11 10.63 4.42
CA MET A 44 5.08 11.97 3.87
C MET A 44 3.88 12.79 4.37
N GLN A 45 2.72 12.16 4.54
CA GLN A 45 1.55 12.81 5.13
C GLN A 45 1.81 13.23 6.58
N THR A 46 2.44 12.37 7.39
CA THR A 46 2.85 12.72 8.76
C THR A 46 3.81 13.92 8.76
N ALA A 47 4.85 13.90 7.90
CA ALA A 47 5.78 15.01 7.79
C ALA A 47 5.08 16.32 7.38
N ARG A 48 4.20 16.27 6.37
CA ARG A 48 3.40 17.43 5.95
C ARG A 48 2.57 17.99 7.10
N ASN A 49 1.91 17.13 7.87
CA ASN A 49 1.09 17.55 9.01
C ASN A 49 1.94 18.21 10.10
N ALA A 50 3.14 17.69 10.38
CA ALA A 50 4.09 18.31 11.31
C ALA A 50 4.49 19.71 10.83
N TYR A 51 4.82 19.88 9.55
CA TYR A 51 5.17 21.20 8.99
C TYR A 51 4.00 22.19 9.03
N VAL A 52 2.77 21.74 8.75
CA VAL A 52 1.58 22.59 8.88
C VAL A 52 1.39 23.04 10.32
N SER A 53 1.57 22.15 11.30
CA SER A 53 1.46 22.50 12.73
C SER A 53 2.55 23.49 13.15
N ALA A 54 3.80 23.28 12.72
CA ALA A 54 4.90 24.19 12.99
C ALA A 54 4.66 25.58 12.36
N LEU A 55 4.16 25.63 11.12
CA LEU A 55 3.78 26.87 10.46
C LEU A 55 2.71 27.61 11.26
N LYS A 56 1.63 26.92 11.67
CA LYS A 56 0.57 27.52 12.49
C LYS A 56 1.09 28.13 13.78
N ALA A 57 2.06 27.49 14.43
CA ALA A 57 2.69 28.01 15.65
C ALA A 57 3.60 29.22 15.39
N ALA A 58 4.18 29.34 14.19
CA ALA A 58 5.04 30.45 13.80
C ALA A 58 4.27 31.65 13.23
N LEU A 59 3.00 31.46 12.83
CA LEU A 59 2.17 32.55 12.34
C LEU A 59 1.79 33.49 13.51
N PRO A 60 1.80 34.81 13.30
CA PRO A 60 1.30 35.74 14.30
C PRO A 60 -0.18 35.43 14.57
N THR A 61 -0.56 35.40 15.85
CA THR A 61 -1.98 35.36 16.24
C THR A 61 -2.65 36.59 15.63
N ALA A 62 -3.67 36.38 14.79
CA ALA A 62 -4.44 37.49 14.25
C ALA A 62 -4.87 38.41 15.40
N PRO A 63 -4.69 39.74 15.28
CA PRO A 63 -5.17 40.65 16.30
C PRO A 63 -6.69 40.47 16.44
N MET A 64 -7.13 40.27 17.68
CA MET A 64 -8.55 40.19 18.06
C MET A 64 -9.30 41.44 17.64
#